data_AF-Q5DGH8-F1
#
_entry.id   AF-Q5DGH8-F1
#
_cell.length_a   1.000
_cell.length_b   1.000
_cell.length_c   1.000
_cell.angle_alpha   90.00
_cell.angle_beta   90.00
_cell.angle_gamma   90.00
#
_symmetry.space_group_name_H-M   'P 1'
#
loop_
_entity.id
_entity.type
_entity.pdbx_description
1 polymer ?
#
loop_
_entity_poly.entity_id
_entity_poly.type
_entity_poly.pdbx_seq_one_letter_code
_entity_poly.pdbx_strand_id
1 'polypeptide(L)'
;MEIFTPKNCVPVNLRFRGEKVAKILGSLAHSAPKEGQTISGVLVKKNFAYHILTPGELPTYTELATTVVNQVISIPFTGSANLLKFHLALLAGSVELISQKSDNVQYRVFDAINITWRPQQITMEWQSNPTSDMYADAVQNVILRAAMQGMPPRGLPHLIEPNKEQFRSALEVTLQDAFGIDCLEEEKIEPDANHVIVHIDSHVAEINLCDLSVTCKTNQKLEHILQVMVNRLNHCISAM
;
A
#
# COMPACT_ATOMS: atom_id res chain seq x y z
N MET A 1 -52.55 -27.49 -0.34
CA MET A 1 -52.85 -27.56 -1.79
C MET A 1 -53.64 -26.31 -2.12
N GLU A 2 -53.02 -25.37 -2.82
CA GLU A 2 -53.69 -24.13 -3.26
C GLU A 2 -54.18 -24.34 -4.68
N ILE A 3 -55.50 -24.25 -4.89
CA ILE A 3 -56.14 -24.41 -6.20
C ILE A 3 -56.48 -23.02 -6.70
N PHE A 4 -55.90 -22.62 -7.83
CA PHE A 4 -56.17 -21.33 -8.48
C PHE A 4 -57.09 -21.53 -9.69
N THR A 5 -58.16 -20.73 -9.80
CA THR A 5 -59.11 -20.72 -10.93
C THR A 5 -59.12 -19.36 -11.64
N PRO A 6 -58.03 -19.00 -12.35
CA PRO A 6 -57.94 -17.75 -13.08
C PRO A 6 -58.88 -17.73 -14.28
N LYS A 7 -59.40 -16.54 -14.61
CA LYS A 7 -60.10 -16.28 -15.88
C LYS A 7 -59.08 -16.23 -17.04
N ASN A 8 -59.58 -16.30 -18.27
CA ASN A 8 -58.74 -16.15 -19.47
C ASN A 8 -57.86 -14.89 -19.37
N CYS A 9 -56.58 -15.05 -19.70
CA CYS A 9 -55.55 -14.01 -19.66
C CYS A 9 -55.22 -13.43 -18.27
N VAL A 10 -55.60 -14.12 -17.17
CA VAL A 10 -55.16 -13.74 -15.82
C VAL A 10 -53.91 -14.55 -15.43
N PRO A 11 -52.74 -13.92 -15.27
CA PRO A 11 -51.51 -14.63 -14.86
C PRO A 11 -51.59 -15.06 -13.40
N VAL A 12 -51.14 -16.29 -13.11
CA VAL A 12 -50.98 -16.81 -11.74
C VAL A 12 -49.51 -16.69 -11.34
N ASN A 13 -49.24 -15.78 -10.41
CA ASN A 13 -47.89 -15.54 -9.92
C ASN A 13 -47.58 -16.44 -8.72
N LEU A 14 -46.87 -17.54 -8.98
CA LEU A 14 -46.35 -18.42 -7.93
C LEU A 14 -44.95 -17.97 -7.53
N ARG A 15 -44.77 -17.62 -6.25
CA ARG A 15 -43.47 -17.21 -5.71
C ARG A 15 -42.76 -18.42 -5.11
N PHE A 16 -41.66 -18.81 -5.72
CA PHE A 16 -40.76 -19.83 -5.17
C PHE A 16 -39.51 -19.17 -4.61
N ARG A 17 -39.31 -19.28 -3.29
CA ARG A 17 -38.07 -18.84 -2.65
C ARG A 17 -37.10 -20.00 -2.64
N GLY A 18 -36.30 -20.11 -3.71
CA GLY A 18 -35.19 -21.06 -3.74
C GLY A 18 -34.00 -20.54 -2.93
N GLU A 19 -33.40 -21.41 -2.13
CA GLU A 19 -32.09 -21.13 -1.54
C GLU A 19 -31.03 -21.07 -2.66
N LYS A 20 -30.18 -20.06 -2.62
CA LYS A 20 -29.05 -19.93 -3.55
C LYS A 20 -27.82 -20.52 -2.90
N VAL A 21 -27.36 -21.64 -3.43
CA VAL A 21 -26.12 -22.29 -2.98
C VAL A 21 -24.99 -21.87 -3.93
N ALA A 22 -23.91 -21.34 -3.35
CA ALA A 22 -22.68 -21.05 -4.07
C ALA A 22 -21.58 -22.05 -3.68
N LYS A 23 -20.85 -22.56 -4.67
CA LYS A 23 -19.74 -23.49 -4.48
C LYS A 23 -18.43 -22.73 -4.56
N ILE A 24 -17.60 -22.87 -3.54
CA ILE A 24 -16.25 -22.34 -3.55
C ILE A 24 -15.37 -23.31 -4.35
N LEU A 25 -14.57 -22.78 -5.25
CA LEU A 25 -13.64 -23.57 -6.07
C LEU A 25 -12.23 -23.01 -5.92
N GLY A 26 -11.24 -23.85 -6.23
CA GLY A 26 -9.85 -23.39 -6.33
C GLY A 26 -9.13 -23.22 -4.99
N SER A 27 -8.18 -22.30 -4.93
CA SER A 27 -7.37 -22.04 -3.73
C SER A 27 -8.19 -21.65 -2.50
N LEU A 28 -9.33 -20.95 -2.68
CA LEU A 28 -10.26 -20.64 -1.57
C LEU A 28 -10.85 -21.89 -0.90
N ALA A 29 -10.87 -23.03 -1.58
CA ALA A 29 -11.40 -24.28 -1.05
C ALA A 29 -10.33 -25.16 -0.39
N HIS A 30 -9.08 -24.69 -0.27
CA HIS A 30 -7.97 -25.49 0.25
C HIS A 30 -8.09 -25.76 1.76
N SER A 31 -8.56 -24.79 2.53
CA SER A 31 -8.80 -24.92 3.97
C SER A 31 -10.28 -25.14 4.26
N ALA A 32 -10.61 -26.03 5.19
CA ALA A 32 -11.97 -26.17 5.68
C ALA A 32 -12.46 -24.83 6.29
N PRO A 33 -13.66 -24.35 5.92
CA PRO A 33 -14.16 -23.07 6.41
C PRO A 33 -14.42 -23.14 7.91
N LYS A 34 -13.98 -22.10 8.63
CA LYS A 34 -14.29 -21.93 10.06
C LYS A 34 -15.57 -21.11 10.24
N GLU A 35 -16.29 -21.36 11.32
CA GLU A 35 -17.48 -20.58 11.65
C GLU A 35 -17.09 -19.11 11.86
N GLY A 36 -17.83 -18.19 11.22
CA GLY A 36 -17.53 -16.75 11.23
C GLY A 36 -16.44 -16.28 10.27
N GLN A 37 -15.83 -17.18 9.49
CA GLN A 37 -14.83 -16.79 8.49
C GLN A 37 -15.47 -16.04 7.33
N THR A 38 -15.01 -14.81 7.08
CA THR A 38 -15.40 -14.03 5.91
C THR A 38 -14.72 -14.58 4.66
N ILE A 39 -15.50 -14.80 3.61
CA ILE A 39 -15.01 -15.30 2.32
C ILE A 39 -15.16 -14.20 1.28
N SER A 40 -14.04 -13.80 0.69
CA SER A 40 -13.97 -12.73 -0.32
C SER A 40 -13.43 -13.29 -1.62
N GLY A 41 -14.16 -13.05 -2.71
CA GLY A 41 -13.82 -13.57 -4.04
C GLY A 41 -14.79 -13.08 -5.10
N VAL A 42 -14.61 -13.56 -6.33
CA VAL A 42 -15.46 -13.26 -7.47
C VAL A 42 -16.57 -14.30 -7.56
N LEU A 43 -17.82 -13.85 -7.59
CA LEU A 43 -19.00 -14.71 -7.77
C LEU A 43 -19.33 -14.83 -9.26
N VAL A 44 -19.18 -16.04 -9.81
CA VAL A 44 -19.54 -16.36 -11.19
C VAL A 44 -20.84 -17.14 -11.21
N LYS A 45 -21.82 -16.67 -12.00
CA LYS A 45 -23.10 -17.35 -12.22
C LYS A 45 -23.11 -18.00 -13.60
N LYS A 46 -23.11 -19.34 -13.65
CA LYS A 46 -23.35 -20.11 -14.88
C LYS A 46 -24.75 -20.73 -14.78
N ASN A 47 -25.72 -20.14 -15.48
CA ASN A 47 -27.14 -20.49 -15.41
C ASN A 47 -27.71 -20.37 -13.98
N PHE A 48 -27.94 -21.49 -13.29
CA PHE A 48 -28.44 -21.54 -11.91
C PHE A 48 -27.36 -21.90 -10.89
N ALA A 49 -26.15 -22.25 -11.35
CA ALA A 49 -25.01 -22.56 -10.49
C ALA A 49 -24.22 -21.29 -10.18
N TYR A 50 -23.88 -21.13 -8.90
CA TYR A 50 -23.02 -20.04 -8.41
C TYR A 50 -21.69 -20.62 -7.97
N HIS A 51 -20.60 -19.99 -8.42
CA HIS A 51 -19.24 -20.36 -8.07
C HIS A 51 -18.51 -19.17 -7.48
N ILE A 52 -17.77 -19.37 -6.40
CA ILE A 52 -16.90 -18.34 -5.79
C ILE A 52 -15.46 -18.74 -6.06
N LEU A 53 -14.69 -17.83 -6.64
CA LEU A 53 -13.33 -18.06 -7.15
C LEU A 53 -12.42 -16.88 -6.78
N THR A 54 -11.10 -17.10 -6.74
CA THR A 54 -10.12 -16.00 -6.81
C THR A 54 -10.07 -15.38 -8.21
N PRO A 55 -9.82 -14.07 -8.35
CA PRO A 55 -9.65 -13.41 -9.66
C PRO A 55 -8.60 -14.05 -10.57
N GLY A 56 -7.53 -14.62 -10.01
CA GLY A 56 -6.45 -15.25 -10.78
C GLY A 56 -6.80 -16.62 -11.36
N GLU A 57 -7.82 -17.29 -10.83
CA GLU A 57 -8.24 -18.66 -11.24
C GLU A 57 -9.51 -18.65 -12.09
N LEU A 58 -10.03 -17.45 -12.40
CA LEU A 58 -11.13 -17.27 -13.34
C LEU A 58 -10.90 -17.97 -14.69
N PRO A 59 -9.74 -17.84 -15.37
CA PRO A 59 -9.50 -18.51 -16.65
C PRO A 59 -9.32 -20.03 -16.52
N THR A 60 -9.07 -20.55 -15.32
CA THR A 60 -8.91 -21.99 -15.08
C THR A 60 -10.25 -22.70 -14.98
N TYR A 61 -11.23 -22.08 -14.29
CA TYR A 61 -12.53 -22.71 -14.00
C TYR A 61 -13.68 -22.14 -14.83
N THR A 62 -13.44 -21.09 -15.61
CA THR A 62 -14.43 -20.45 -16.47
C THR A 62 -13.86 -20.15 -17.84
N GLU A 63 -14.74 -19.90 -18.82
CA GLU A 63 -14.35 -19.48 -20.18
C GLU A 63 -13.95 -17.98 -20.23
N LEU A 64 -13.85 -17.32 -19.07
CA LEU A 64 -13.47 -15.91 -18.98
C LEU A 64 -11.95 -15.78 -19.01
N ALA A 65 -11.43 -15.07 -20.00
CA ALA A 65 -10.03 -14.65 -20.00
C ALA A 65 -9.86 -13.44 -19.05
N THR A 66 -8.89 -13.50 -18.14
CA THR A 66 -8.47 -12.33 -17.36
C THR A 66 -7.41 -11.57 -18.15
N THR A 67 -7.66 -10.31 -18.44
CA THR A 67 -6.70 -9.42 -19.10
C THR A 67 -6.15 -8.43 -18.09
N VAL A 68 -4.84 -8.19 -18.18
CA VAL A 68 -4.16 -7.12 -17.46
C VAL A 68 -3.74 -6.09 -18.49
N VAL A 69 -4.11 -4.83 -18.25
CA VAL A 69 -3.75 -3.72 -19.14
C VAL A 69 -2.53 -3.04 -18.53
N ASN A 70 -1.41 -3.08 -19.25
CA ASN A 70 -0.23 -2.29 -18.91
C ASN A 70 -0.20 -1.05 -19.79
N GLN A 71 0.05 0.10 -19.19
CA GLN A 71 0.15 1.37 -19.87
C GLN A 71 1.58 1.88 -19.83
N VAL A 72 2.03 2.41 -20.96
CA VAL A 72 3.34 3.01 -21.11
C VAL A 72 3.16 4.38 -21.74
N ILE A 73 3.64 5.43 -21.08
CA ILE A 73 3.65 6.80 -21.60
C ILE A 73 5.07 7.29 -21.69
N SER A 74 5.39 7.95 -22.81
CA SER A 74 6.67 8.65 -22.97
C SER A 74 6.44 10.15 -23.04
N ILE A 75 7.15 10.88 -22.18
CA ILE A 75 7.03 12.32 -21.99
C ILE A 75 8.40 12.95 -22.33
N PRO A 76 8.45 13.97 -23.21
CA PRO A 76 9.68 14.71 -23.44
C PRO A 76 10.08 15.47 -22.17
N PHE A 77 11.32 15.29 -21.72
CA PHE A 77 11.82 15.90 -20.49
C PHE A 77 13.30 16.25 -20.61
N THR A 78 13.61 17.54 -20.60
CA THR A 78 14.97 18.06 -20.76
C THR A 78 15.72 18.25 -19.44
N GLY A 79 15.06 18.00 -18.31
CA GLY A 79 15.65 18.12 -16.98
C GLY A 79 16.61 17.00 -16.61
N SER A 80 17.44 17.25 -15.58
CA SER A 80 18.34 16.24 -15.02
C SER A 80 17.56 15.18 -14.24
N ALA A 81 18.17 14.00 -14.06
CA ALA A 81 17.60 12.93 -13.23
C ALA A 81 17.35 13.39 -11.78
N ASN A 82 18.16 14.31 -11.26
CA ASN A 82 18.00 14.88 -9.91
C ASN A 82 16.80 15.82 -9.82
N LEU A 83 16.54 16.62 -10.87
CA LEU A 83 15.33 17.46 -10.96
C LEU A 83 14.08 16.58 -10.94
N LEU A 84 14.10 15.49 -11.69
CA LEU A 84 13.00 14.52 -11.67
C LEU A 84 12.82 13.92 -10.26
N LYS A 85 13.90 13.41 -9.64
CA LYS A 85 13.85 12.83 -8.29
C LYS A 85 13.25 13.82 -7.29
N PHE A 86 13.68 15.08 -7.34
CA PHE A 86 13.17 16.14 -6.46
C PHE A 86 11.65 16.30 -6.57
N HIS A 87 11.13 16.43 -7.79
CA HIS A 87 9.70 16.61 -8.01
C HIS A 87 8.87 15.37 -7.66
N LEU A 88 9.40 14.17 -7.93
CA LEU A 88 8.75 12.92 -7.53
C LEU A 88 8.70 12.77 -6.01
N ALA A 89 9.77 13.12 -5.30
CA ALA A 89 9.81 13.08 -3.84
C ALA A 89 8.88 14.13 -3.21
N LEU A 90 8.70 15.30 -3.84
CA LEU A 90 7.69 16.28 -3.40
C LEU A 90 6.26 15.72 -3.49
N LEU A 91 5.98 14.83 -4.45
CA LEU A 91 4.66 14.22 -4.63
C LEU A 91 4.44 13.01 -3.71
N ALA A 92 5.42 12.11 -3.62
CA ALA A 92 5.26 10.81 -2.95
C ALA A 92 5.93 10.73 -1.57
N GLY A 93 6.68 11.75 -1.16
CA GLY A 93 7.52 11.73 0.04
C GLY A 93 8.80 10.91 -0.14
N SER A 94 8.67 9.63 -0.48
CA SER A 94 9.78 8.72 -0.75
C SER A 94 9.74 8.19 -2.18
N VAL A 95 10.91 8.15 -2.82
CA VAL A 95 11.07 7.59 -4.18
C VAL A 95 12.14 6.50 -4.12
N GLU A 96 11.77 5.28 -4.51
CA GLU A 96 12.71 4.17 -4.53
C GLU A 96 13.56 4.25 -5.80
N LEU A 97 14.87 4.17 -5.64
CA LEU A 97 15.82 4.07 -6.75
C LEU A 97 16.04 2.59 -7.08
N ILE A 98 15.51 2.12 -8.22
CA ILE A 98 15.70 0.74 -8.66
C ILE A 98 17.08 0.55 -9.28
N SER A 99 17.51 1.50 -10.11
CA SER A 99 18.73 1.37 -10.90
C SER A 99 19.26 2.73 -11.32
N GLN A 100 20.56 2.94 -11.17
CA GLN A 100 21.24 4.16 -11.60
C GLN A 100 22.37 3.78 -12.56
N LYS A 101 22.15 4.02 -13.85
CA LYS A 101 23.16 3.91 -14.91
C LYS A 101 23.44 5.31 -15.46
N SER A 102 24.59 5.48 -16.12
CA SER A 102 25.00 6.78 -16.69
C SER A 102 23.97 7.36 -17.67
N ASP A 103 23.32 6.51 -18.47
CA ASP A 103 22.35 6.90 -19.50
C ASP A 103 20.88 6.66 -19.12
N ASN A 104 20.61 6.02 -17.98
CA ASN A 104 19.26 5.67 -17.59
C ASN A 104 19.14 5.56 -16.07
N VAL A 105 18.15 6.24 -15.50
CA VAL A 105 17.83 6.15 -14.07
C VAL A 105 16.40 5.68 -13.91
N GLN A 106 16.21 4.63 -13.11
CA GLN A 106 14.90 4.03 -12.85
C GLN A 106 14.46 4.30 -11.41
N TYR A 107 13.26 4.84 -11.29
CA TYR A 107 12.59 5.14 -10.04
C TYR A 107 11.29 4.35 -9.93
N ARG A 108 10.90 4.02 -8.70
CA ARG A 108 9.55 3.52 -8.37
C ARG A 108 8.85 4.50 -7.46
N VAL A 109 7.59 4.79 -7.80
CA VAL A 109 6.75 5.73 -7.06
C VAL A 109 5.43 5.04 -6.71
N PHE A 110 4.97 5.23 -5.47
CA PHE A 110 3.76 4.62 -4.91
C PHE A 110 3.71 3.08 -5.01
N ASP A 111 4.87 2.42 -5.07
CA ASP A 111 5.01 0.97 -5.28
C ASP A 111 4.28 0.42 -6.53
N ALA A 112 3.78 1.29 -7.42
CA ALA A 112 2.92 0.91 -8.54
C ALA A 112 3.41 1.46 -9.89
N ILE A 113 4.14 2.57 -9.89
CA ILE A 113 4.55 3.27 -11.10
C ILE A 113 6.06 3.19 -11.25
N ASN A 114 6.49 2.63 -12.38
CA ASN A 114 7.89 2.57 -12.77
C ASN A 114 8.20 3.76 -13.69
N ILE A 115 9.25 4.50 -13.37
CA ILE A 115 9.66 5.70 -14.09
C ILE A 115 11.09 5.53 -14.55
N THR A 116 11.30 5.57 -15.85
CA THR A 116 12.61 5.42 -16.49
C THR A 116 13.00 6.76 -17.11
N TRP A 117 13.98 7.43 -16.52
CA TRP A 117 14.58 8.65 -17.05
C TRP A 117 15.68 8.32 -18.05
N ARG A 118 15.69 9.01 -19.19
CA ARG A 118 16.74 9.04 -20.21
C ARG A 118 17.02 10.49 -20.60
N PRO A 119 18.17 10.80 -21.21
CA PRO A 119 18.40 12.12 -21.78
C PRO A 119 17.24 12.52 -22.70
N GLN A 120 16.61 13.66 -22.41
CA GLN A 120 15.48 14.25 -23.16
C GLN A 120 14.12 13.52 -23.07
N GLN A 121 14.02 12.40 -22.36
CA GLN A 121 12.77 11.63 -22.31
C GLN A 121 12.59 10.89 -20.98
N ILE A 122 11.36 10.89 -20.47
CA ILE A 122 10.93 10.01 -19.38
C ILE A 122 9.91 9.01 -19.93
N THR A 123 10.04 7.75 -19.53
CA THR A 123 9.05 6.71 -19.79
C THR A 123 8.43 6.27 -18.48
N MET A 124 7.11 6.34 -18.37
CA MET A 124 6.33 5.81 -17.25
C MET A 124 5.67 4.51 -17.67
N GLU A 125 5.68 3.52 -16.79
CA GLU A 125 5.04 2.22 -16.97
C GLU A 125 4.28 1.84 -15.71
N TRP A 126 3.03 1.42 -15.85
CA TRP A 126 2.23 0.89 -14.75
C TRP A 126 1.16 -0.10 -15.24
N GLN A 127 0.66 -0.90 -14.32
CA GLN A 127 -0.51 -1.76 -14.55
C GLN A 127 -1.78 -0.95 -14.28
N SER A 128 -2.63 -0.77 -15.28
CA SER A 128 -3.83 0.06 -15.21
C SER A 128 -4.88 -0.51 -14.26
N ASN A 129 -5.32 0.35 -13.35
CA ASN A 129 -6.41 0.15 -12.40
C ASN A 129 -6.84 1.53 -11.87
N PRO A 130 -8.07 1.68 -11.31
CA PRO A 130 -8.57 3.00 -10.91
C PRO A 130 -7.66 3.77 -9.95
N THR A 131 -6.92 3.07 -9.10
CA THR A 131 -6.01 3.68 -8.12
C THR A 131 -4.67 4.05 -8.74
N SER A 132 -4.05 3.14 -9.50
CA SER A 132 -2.78 3.40 -10.18
C SER A 132 -2.92 4.46 -11.27
N ASP A 133 -4.07 4.52 -11.95
CA ASP A 133 -4.33 5.50 -13.01
C ASP A 133 -4.40 6.90 -12.40
N MET A 134 -5.06 7.05 -11.25
CA MET A 134 -5.05 8.29 -10.49
C MET A 134 -3.62 8.69 -10.04
N TYR A 135 -2.82 7.73 -9.59
CA TYR A 135 -1.42 7.98 -9.24
C TYR A 135 -0.59 8.37 -10.48
N ALA A 136 -0.80 7.71 -11.61
CA ALA A 136 -0.11 7.97 -12.86
C ALA A 136 -0.43 9.37 -13.39
N ASP A 137 -1.69 9.80 -13.32
CA ASP A 137 -2.10 11.16 -13.67
C ASP A 137 -1.43 12.21 -12.79
N ALA A 138 -1.33 11.97 -11.48
CA ALA A 138 -0.64 12.87 -10.56
C ALA A 138 0.86 12.97 -10.88
N VAL A 139 1.52 11.84 -11.09
CA VAL A 139 2.94 11.77 -11.46
C VAL A 139 3.19 12.46 -12.81
N GLN A 140 2.36 12.19 -13.81
CA GLN A 140 2.46 12.79 -15.14
C GLN A 140 2.35 14.32 -15.06
N ASN A 141 1.37 14.85 -14.33
CA ASN A 141 1.20 16.29 -14.14
C ASN A 141 2.43 16.93 -13.48
N VAL A 142 3.02 16.27 -12.49
CA VAL A 142 4.24 16.73 -11.82
C VAL A 142 5.43 16.73 -12.78
N ILE A 143 5.59 15.70 -13.59
CA ILE A 143 6.66 15.62 -14.61
C ILE A 143 6.51 16.71 -15.66
N LEU A 144 5.29 16.93 -16.16
CA LEU A 144 5.00 17.99 -17.14
C LEU A 144 5.28 19.38 -16.54
N ARG A 145 4.91 19.60 -15.27
CA ARG A 145 5.23 20.83 -14.55
C ARG A 145 6.73 21.03 -14.40
N ALA A 146 7.46 19.99 -14.03
CA ALA A 146 8.91 20.02 -13.92
C ALA A 146 9.58 20.33 -15.27
N ALA A 147 9.07 19.77 -16.36
CA ALA A 147 9.55 20.03 -17.72
C ALA A 147 9.38 21.51 -18.11
N MET A 148 8.25 22.13 -17.74
CA MET A 148 7.98 23.54 -18.02
C MET A 148 8.80 24.50 -17.14
N GLN A 149 8.97 24.17 -15.86
CA GLN A 149 9.68 25.05 -14.91
C GLN A 149 11.20 25.02 -15.09
N GLY A 150 11.74 23.92 -15.64
CA GLY A 150 13.18 23.75 -15.80
C GLY A 150 13.92 23.74 -14.47
N MET A 151 15.26 23.87 -14.52
CA MET A 151 16.06 23.91 -13.28
C MET A 151 15.98 25.31 -12.65
N PRO A 152 15.62 25.44 -11.36
CA PRO A 152 15.59 26.73 -10.70
C PRO A 152 17.00 27.36 -10.63
N PRO A 153 17.13 28.68 -10.79
CA PRO A 153 18.44 29.37 -10.84
C PRO A 153 19.23 29.30 -9.54
N ARG A 154 18.60 28.96 -8.41
CA ARG A 154 19.24 28.78 -7.10
C ARG A 154 19.66 27.33 -6.81
N GLY A 155 19.52 26.43 -7.78
CA GLY A 155 19.70 24.99 -7.56
C GLY A 155 18.50 24.36 -6.85
N LEU A 156 18.52 23.04 -6.74
CA LEU A 156 17.46 22.28 -6.07
C LEU A 156 17.70 22.28 -4.55
N PRO A 157 16.66 22.51 -3.73
CA PRO A 157 16.75 22.19 -2.31
C PRO A 157 17.13 20.72 -2.14
N HIS A 158 18.03 20.43 -1.21
CA HIS A 158 18.31 19.05 -0.84
C HIS A 158 17.09 18.52 -0.09
N LEU A 159 16.39 17.55 -0.66
CA LEU A 159 15.36 16.82 0.07
C LEU A 159 16.08 15.84 0.99
N ILE A 160 15.93 16.01 2.29
CA ILE A 160 16.41 15.05 3.27
C ILE A 160 15.34 13.97 3.35
N GLU A 161 15.64 12.81 2.75
CA GLU A 161 14.85 11.61 3.04
C GLU A 161 15.05 11.30 4.53
N PRO A 162 13.98 11.04 5.31
CA PRO A 162 14.13 10.73 6.73
C PRO A 162 14.97 9.46 6.85
N ASN A 163 16.22 9.62 7.28
CA ASN A 163 17.11 8.49 7.40
C ASN A 163 16.59 7.59 8.53
N LYS A 164 16.16 6.37 8.18
CA LYS A 164 15.67 5.37 9.15
C LYS A 164 16.70 5.10 10.25
N GLU A 165 17.98 5.22 9.94
CA GLU A 165 19.07 5.07 10.92
C GLU A 165 19.12 6.24 11.91
N GLN A 166 18.91 7.48 11.44
CA GLN A 166 18.82 8.65 12.31
C GLN A 166 17.58 8.58 13.20
N PHE A 167 16.45 8.11 12.65
CA PHE A 167 15.23 7.86 13.43
C PHE A 167 15.46 6.81 14.51
N ARG A 168 16.09 5.69 14.19
CA ARG A 168 16.37 4.61 15.16
C ARG A 168 17.33 5.06 16.26
N SER A 169 18.43 5.71 15.90
CA SER A 169 19.39 6.23 16.89
C SER A 169 18.77 7.32 17.76
N ALA A 170 17.97 8.23 17.19
CA ALA A 170 17.27 9.24 17.98
C ALA A 170 16.20 8.62 18.88
N LEU A 171 15.47 7.60 18.41
CA LEU A 171 14.48 6.88 19.21
C LEU A 171 15.15 6.18 20.40
N GLU A 172 16.29 5.51 20.19
CA GLU A 172 17.08 4.88 21.25
C GLU A 172 17.49 5.90 22.32
N VAL A 173 18.11 7.01 21.92
CA VAL A 173 18.54 8.07 22.85
C VAL A 173 17.35 8.66 23.61
N THR A 174 16.22 8.88 22.94
CA THR A 174 15.05 9.51 23.58
C THR A 174 14.38 8.54 24.56
N LEU A 175 14.34 7.23 24.24
CA LEU A 175 13.82 6.21 25.16
C LEU A 175 14.71 6.05 26.40
N GLN A 176 16.04 6.04 26.20
CA GLN A 176 17.01 5.98 27.30
C GLN A 176 16.94 7.23 28.20
N ASP A 177 16.75 8.42 27.63
CA ASP A 177 16.62 9.68 28.38
C ASP A 177 15.30 9.74 29.17
N ALA A 178 14.19 9.26 28.59
CA ALA A 178 12.87 9.34 29.20
C ALA A 178 12.61 8.26 30.27
N PHE A 179 13.11 7.04 30.08
CA PHE A 179 12.76 5.88 30.91
C PHE A 179 13.96 5.22 31.60
N GLY A 180 15.19 5.51 31.17
CA GLY A 180 16.42 4.96 31.74
C GLY A 180 17.13 3.95 30.83
N ILE A 181 18.33 3.58 31.24
CA ILE A 181 19.31 2.83 30.43
C ILE A 181 18.90 1.35 30.24
N ASP A 182 18.12 0.79 31.18
CA ASP A 182 17.68 -0.62 31.19
C ASP A 182 16.32 -0.84 30.49
N CYS A 183 15.81 0.14 29.73
CA CYS A 183 14.47 0.07 29.15
C CYS A 183 14.34 -0.77 27.88
N LEU A 184 15.45 -1.17 27.27
CA LEU A 184 15.46 -1.96 26.04
C LEU A 184 15.98 -3.37 26.36
N GLU A 185 15.36 -4.42 25.79
CA GLU A 185 15.89 -5.80 25.91
C GLU A 185 17.28 -5.94 25.28
N GLU A 186 17.59 -5.09 24.29
CA GLU A 186 18.88 -5.02 23.61
C GLU A 186 19.44 -3.60 23.73
N GLU A 187 20.72 -3.47 24.10
CA GLU A 187 21.43 -2.19 24.23
C GLU A 187 21.47 -1.39 22.91
N LYS A 188 21.15 -2.02 21.77
CA LYS A 188 21.05 -1.39 20.44
C LYS A 188 19.90 -2.01 19.67
N ILE A 189 19.12 -1.19 18.98
CA ILE A 189 18.10 -1.64 18.04
C ILE A 189 18.80 -2.16 16.78
N GLU A 190 18.65 -3.45 16.45
CA GLU A 190 19.22 -4.03 15.23
C GLU A 190 18.70 -3.32 13.95
N PRO A 191 19.55 -3.18 12.91
CA PRO A 191 19.19 -2.47 11.68
C PRO A 191 18.02 -3.10 10.90
N ASP A 192 17.71 -4.37 11.13
CA ASP A 192 16.62 -5.12 10.51
C ASP A 192 15.44 -5.41 11.47
N ALA A 193 15.45 -4.88 12.69
CA ALA A 193 14.35 -5.09 13.63
C ALA A 193 13.08 -4.35 13.15
N ASN A 194 11.97 -5.08 13.05
CA ASN A 194 10.63 -4.55 12.73
C ASN A 194 9.85 -4.13 13.99
N HIS A 195 10.24 -4.64 15.15
CA HIS A 195 9.62 -4.38 16.44
C HIS A 195 10.69 -4.09 17.49
N VAL A 196 10.37 -3.21 18.44
CA VAL A 196 11.22 -2.87 19.59
C VAL A 196 10.41 -3.12 20.85
N ILE A 197 10.95 -3.94 21.75
CA ILE A 197 10.33 -4.25 23.03
C ILE A 197 10.95 -3.34 24.10
N VAL A 198 10.10 -2.57 24.76
CA VAL A 198 10.47 -1.63 25.81
C VAL A 198 9.93 -2.14 27.14
N HIS A 199 10.82 -2.33 28.11
CA HIS A 199 10.49 -2.71 29.49
C HIS A 199 10.53 -1.48 30.38
N ILE A 200 9.40 -1.14 30.99
CA ILE A 200 9.28 -0.03 31.94
C ILE A 200 8.65 -0.59 33.21
N ASP A 201 9.46 -0.72 34.26
CA ASP A 201 9.10 -1.34 35.54
C ASP A 201 8.52 -2.77 35.39
N SER A 202 7.20 -2.92 35.53
CA SER A 202 6.45 -4.18 35.39
C SER A 202 5.63 -4.26 34.09
N HIS A 203 5.84 -3.33 33.16
CA HIS A 203 5.03 -3.18 31.96
C HIS A 203 5.91 -3.35 30.71
N VAL A 204 5.41 -4.14 29.77
CA VAL A 204 6.07 -4.39 28.48
C VAL A 204 5.27 -3.67 27.40
N ALA A 205 5.95 -2.84 26.62
CA ALA A 205 5.38 -2.15 25.47
C ALA A 205 6.14 -2.57 24.20
N GLU A 206 5.39 -2.84 23.13
CA GLU A 206 5.93 -3.24 21.84
C GLU A 206 5.70 -2.11 20.84
N ILE A 207 6.77 -1.61 20.25
CA ILE A 207 6.77 -0.54 19.25
C ILE A 207 7.04 -1.16 17.88
N ASN A 208 6.10 -1.05 16.95
CA ASN A 208 6.28 -1.45 15.57
C ASN A 208 6.92 -0.29 14.78
N LEU A 209 8.10 -0.53 14.20
CA LEU A 209 8.88 0.48 13.48
C LEU A 209 8.39 0.72 12.03
N CYS A 210 7.52 -0.15 11.50
CA CYS A 210 6.94 0.01 10.16
C CYS A 210 5.71 0.90 10.19
N ASP A 211 4.81 0.66 11.15
CA ASP A 211 3.54 1.39 11.28
C ASP A 211 3.59 2.51 12.34
N LEU A 212 4.72 2.64 13.05
CA LEU A 212 4.90 3.54 14.19
C LEU A 212 3.87 3.32 15.30
N SER A 213 3.25 2.14 15.36
CA SER A 213 2.22 1.81 16.34
C SER A 213 2.85 1.23 17.61
N VAL A 214 2.33 1.63 18.77
CA VAL A 214 2.75 1.12 20.06
C VAL A 214 1.62 0.33 20.67
N THR A 215 1.91 -0.87 21.17
CA THR A 215 0.95 -1.69 21.89
C THR A 215 1.46 -1.99 23.29
N CYS A 216 0.66 -1.70 24.31
CA CYS A 216 0.98 -2.07 25.69
C CYS A 216 -0.25 -2.69 26.35
N LYS A 217 -0.21 -4.00 26.59
CA LYS A 217 -1.34 -4.75 27.17
C LYS A 217 -1.62 -4.40 28.64
N THR A 218 -0.62 -3.84 29.32
CA THR A 218 -0.63 -3.69 30.77
C THR A 218 -1.02 -2.26 31.21
N ASN A 219 -0.80 -1.23 30.38
CA ASN A 219 -1.12 0.16 30.74
C ASN A 219 -1.39 1.07 29.53
N GLN A 220 -2.65 1.52 29.39
CA GLN A 220 -3.09 2.42 28.31
C GLN A 220 -2.45 3.82 28.35
N LYS A 221 -2.05 4.33 29.52
CA LYS A 221 -1.40 5.64 29.62
C LYS A 221 0.01 5.59 29.06
N LEU A 222 0.73 4.50 29.31
CA LEU A 222 2.08 4.29 28.80
C LEU A 222 2.07 4.13 27.27
N GLU A 223 1.10 3.37 26.75
CA GLU A 223 0.86 3.24 25.31
C GLU A 223 0.70 4.61 24.64
N HIS A 224 -0.16 5.47 25.20
CA HIS A 224 -0.41 6.79 24.63
C HIS A 224 0.84 7.69 24.66
N ILE A 225 1.61 7.66 25.75
CA ILE A 225 2.84 8.45 25.89
C ILE A 225 3.87 8.02 24.85
N LEU A 226 4.13 6.72 24.73
CA LEU A 226 5.07 6.17 23.77
C LEU A 226 4.61 6.46 22.33
N GLN A 227 3.32 6.31 22.03
CA GLN A 227 2.76 6.63 20.72
C GLN A 227 2.96 8.09 20.34
N VAL A 228 2.73 9.03 21.27
CA VAL A 228 2.93 10.47 21.05
C VAL A 228 4.41 10.79 20.86
N MET A 229 5.28 10.16 21.65
CA MET A 229 6.73 10.36 21.60
C MET A 229 7.32 9.89 20.27
N VAL A 230 6.99 8.66 19.84
CA VAL A 230 7.40 8.08 18.55
C VAL A 230 6.91 8.96 17.39
N ASN A 231 5.64 9.38 17.41
CA ASN A 231 5.08 10.24 16.38
C ASN A 231 5.76 11.61 16.33
N ARG A 232 6.00 12.25 17.47
CA ARG A 232 6.69 13.56 17.53
C ARG A 232 8.12 13.45 17.01
N LEU A 233 8.84 12.41 17.41
CA LEU A 233 10.20 12.17 16.95
C LEU A 233 10.25 11.96 15.43
N ASN A 234 9.30 11.18 14.88
CA ASN A 234 9.20 10.99 13.44
C ASN A 234 8.90 12.31 12.70
N HIS A 235 8.02 13.14 13.25
CA HIS A 235 7.72 14.45 12.67
C HIS A 235 8.94 15.39 12.71
N CYS A 236 9.71 15.40 13.81
CA CYS A 236 10.91 16.23 13.91
C CYS A 236 12.01 15.82 12.93
N ILE A 237 12.17 14.52 12.69
CA ILE A 237 13.19 14.00 11.77
C ILE A 237 12.76 14.13 10.32
N SER A 238 11.45 14.02 10.03
CA SER A 238 10.91 14.23 8.68
C SER A 238 10.83 15.71 8.28
N ALA A 239 10.87 16.63 9.25
CA ALA A 239 10.81 18.08 9.02
C ALA A 239 12.19 18.77 8.96
N MET A 240 13.27 18.04 9.25
CA MET A 240 14.66 18.50 9.13
C MET A 240 15.20 18.22 7.73
#